data_AF-A0A6J4MWE4-F1
#
_entry.id   AF-A0A6J4MWE4-F1
#
_cell.length_a   1.000
_cell.length_b   1.000
_cell.length_c   1.000
_cell.angle_alpha   90.00
_cell.angle_beta   90.00
_cell.angle_gamma   90.00
#
_symmetry.space_group_name_H-M   'P 1'
#
loop_
_entity.id
_entity.type
_entity.pdbx_description
1 polymer ?
#
loop_
_entity_poly.entity_id
_entity_poly.type
_entity_poly.pdbx_seq_one_letter_code
_entity_poly.pdbx_strand_id
1 'polypeptide(L)'
;MTDGRVSAMAAGLVGSEILKIAGDVRAMVAQGETICNLTVGDFSPAEFRIPGYLEREIVQALGAGETNYPPSDGVMPLRKAVADFFQRWLGLEYGVDSVLVTGGSRPGIYSVYSTLVDPGDVVVYPVPSWNNNHYVHLTGARGLPVTCRAEDAFLPTRALLEDAVRGARLLALNSPLNPCGTAFTAEALGAICDLVLEENARRGPDERPLYVMYDQVYWMLTFGETMHVNPVTLRPAMAAYTVFVDGISKSFAATGVRVGWTVGPADVTQRMASVLG
;
A
#
# COMPACT_ATOMS: atom_id res chain seq x y z
N MET A 1 16.19 -20.39 21.08
CA MET A 1 14.77 -20.45 21.45
C MET A 1 14.46 -19.19 22.22
N THR A 2 13.73 -18.27 21.61
CA THR A 2 13.25 -17.06 22.29
C THR A 2 12.37 -17.47 23.46
N ASP A 3 12.77 -17.03 24.65
CA ASP A 3 12.06 -17.19 25.91
C ASP A 3 10.57 -16.89 25.70
N GLY A 4 9.67 -17.75 26.18
CA GLY A 4 8.22 -17.77 25.87
C GLY A 4 7.41 -16.57 26.38
N ARG A 5 8.06 -15.41 26.49
CA ARG A 5 7.55 -14.14 27.01
C ARG A 5 6.82 -13.32 25.95
N VAL A 6 7.03 -13.61 24.67
CA VAL A 6 6.37 -12.94 23.53
C VAL A 6 5.73 -13.96 22.60
N SER A 7 4.76 -13.54 21.79
CA SER A 7 4.08 -14.45 20.86
C SER A 7 5.05 -15.01 19.81
N ALA A 8 4.74 -16.19 19.27
CA ALA A 8 5.54 -16.80 18.21
C ALA A 8 5.65 -15.90 16.97
N MET A 9 4.57 -15.19 16.62
CA MET A 9 4.57 -14.17 15.57
C MET A 9 5.60 -13.08 15.87
N ALA A 10 5.57 -12.47 17.06
CA ALA A 10 6.48 -11.39 17.42
C ALA A 10 7.94 -11.85 17.50
N ALA A 11 8.18 -13.06 18.04
CA ALA A 11 9.52 -13.64 18.14
C ALA A 11 10.14 -13.96 16.77
N GLY A 12 9.31 -14.30 15.78
CA GLY A 12 9.76 -14.67 14.44
C GLY A 12 9.89 -13.49 13.47
N LEU A 13 9.51 -12.28 13.86
CA LEU A 13 9.60 -11.10 12.99
C LEU A 13 11.06 -10.74 12.71
N VAL A 14 11.41 -10.69 11.44
CA VAL A 14 12.69 -10.11 10.99
C VAL A 14 12.52 -8.59 10.96
N GLY A 15 13.45 -7.87 11.61
CA GLY A 15 13.45 -6.41 11.61
C GLY A 15 13.72 -5.83 10.22
N SER A 16 13.28 -4.60 9.99
CA SER A 16 13.55 -3.90 8.73
C SER A 16 15.04 -3.52 8.63
N GLU A 17 15.74 -4.06 7.64
CA GLU A 17 17.13 -3.67 7.34
C GLU A 17 17.27 -2.17 7.02
N ILE A 18 16.25 -1.57 6.39
CA ILE A 18 16.22 -0.11 6.13
C ILE A 18 16.25 0.68 7.45
N LEU A 19 15.45 0.26 8.45
CA LEU A 19 15.41 0.94 9.75
C LEU A 19 16.70 0.74 10.55
N LYS A 20 17.33 -0.43 10.41
CA LYS A 20 18.64 -0.72 11.00
C LYS A 20 19.70 0.21 10.43
N ILE A 21 19.85 0.27 9.11
CA ILE A 21 20.80 1.18 8.44
C ILE A 21 20.50 2.64 8.80
N ALA A 22 19.22 3.05 8.83
CA ALA A 22 18.85 4.40 9.24
C ALA A 22 19.22 4.70 10.72
N GLY A 23 19.20 3.69 11.59
CA GLY A 23 19.68 3.78 12.97
C GLY A 23 21.18 3.98 13.04
N ASP A 24 21.94 3.19 12.27
CA ASP A 24 23.40 3.30 12.19
C ASP A 24 23.82 4.69 11.67
N VAL A 25 23.16 5.19 10.62
CA VAL A 25 23.39 6.54 10.09
C VAL A 25 23.11 7.62 11.15
N ARG A 26 22.00 7.52 11.90
CA ARG A 26 21.72 8.48 12.99
C ARG A 26 22.80 8.45 14.07
N ALA A 27 23.32 7.27 14.41
CA ALA A 27 24.40 7.13 15.39
C ALA A 27 25.70 7.77 14.91
N MET A 28 26.07 7.59 13.64
CA MET A 28 27.26 8.21 13.04
C MET A 28 27.13 9.75 12.99
N VAL A 29 25.97 10.27 12.59
CA VAL A 29 25.70 11.73 12.62
C VAL A 29 25.79 12.29 14.04
N ALA A 30 25.26 11.57 15.05
CA ALA A 30 25.37 11.98 16.45
C ALA A 30 26.82 12.00 16.98
N GLN A 31 27.72 11.25 16.35
CA GLN A 31 29.17 11.27 16.63
C GLN A 31 29.91 12.38 15.87
N GLY A 32 29.20 13.22 15.12
CA GLY A 32 29.77 14.35 14.37
C GLY A 32 30.21 14.00 12.94
N GLU A 33 29.90 12.80 12.45
CA GLU A 33 30.21 12.43 11.08
C GLU A 33 29.31 13.16 10.08
N THR A 34 29.90 13.58 8.95
CA THR A 34 29.16 14.16 7.83
C THR A 34 28.73 13.04 6.88
N ILE A 35 27.45 12.67 6.91
CA ILE A 35 26.90 11.56 6.12
C ILE A 35 25.97 12.08 5.03
N CYS A 36 26.23 11.67 3.78
CA CYS A 36 25.25 11.81 2.69
C CYS A 36 24.22 10.68 2.82
N ASN A 37 23.10 10.96 3.49
CA ASN A 37 22.08 9.97 3.80
C ASN A 37 21.11 9.78 2.62
N LEU A 38 21.22 8.64 1.93
CA LEU A 38 20.32 8.22 0.84
C LEU A 38 19.50 6.97 1.21
N THR A 39 19.27 6.73 2.51
CA THR A 39 18.76 5.42 3.00
C THR A 39 17.25 5.37 3.18
N VAL A 40 16.61 6.48 3.53
CA VAL A 40 15.18 6.56 3.81
C VAL A 40 14.52 7.48 2.80
N GLY A 41 13.46 7.01 2.14
CA GLY A 41 12.60 7.83 1.27
C GLY A 41 11.68 8.76 2.08
N ASP A 42 12.28 9.59 2.93
CA ASP A 42 11.65 10.67 3.68
C ASP A 42 12.25 12.00 3.22
N PHE A 43 11.50 13.09 3.40
CA PHE A 43 11.91 14.40 2.92
C PHE A 43 12.43 15.27 4.06
N SER A 44 13.53 15.99 3.81
CA SER A 44 13.97 17.04 4.73
C SER A 44 12.93 18.17 4.73
N PRO A 45 12.30 18.51 5.87
CA PRO A 45 11.33 19.61 5.91
C PRO A 45 11.98 20.99 5.67
N ALA A 46 13.31 21.09 5.72
CA ALA A 46 14.05 22.29 5.33
C ALA A 46 14.07 22.48 3.81
N GLU A 47 13.93 21.41 3.03
CA GLU A 47 13.95 21.42 1.56
C GLU A 47 12.54 21.25 0.98
N PHE A 48 11.76 20.32 1.53
CA PHE A 48 10.43 19.95 1.08
C PHE A 48 9.44 20.03 2.25
N ARG A 49 8.95 21.24 2.52
CA ARG A 49 7.89 21.47 3.50
C ARG A 49 6.54 21.00 2.93
N ILE A 50 5.63 20.56 3.81
CA ILE A 50 4.24 20.30 3.40
C ILE A 50 3.62 21.54 2.74
N PRO A 51 2.61 21.39 1.85
CA PRO A 51 1.94 22.52 1.24
C PRO A 51 1.44 23.52 2.28
N GLY A 52 1.73 24.80 2.09
CA GLY A 52 1.41 25.82 3.10
C GLY A 52 -0.09 25.95 3.41
N TYR A 53 -0.97 25.56 2.48
CA TYR A 53 -2.40 25.44 2.75
C TYR A 53 -2.69 24.33 3.77
N LEU A 54 -2.13 23.13 3.56
CA LEU A 54 -2.29 22.01 4.49
C LEU A 54 -1.79 22.36 5.90
N GLU A 55 -0.63 23.01 6.00
CA GLU A 55 -0.09 23.46 7.29
C GLU A 55 -1.06 24.40 8.02
N ARG A 56 -1.59 25.41 7.33
CA ARG A 56 -2.54 26.36 7.94
C ARG A 56 -3.81 25.69 8.42
N GLU A 57 -4.39 24.78 7.62
CA GLU A 57 -5.61 24.06 8.00
C GLU A 57 -5.38 23.14 9.21
N ILE A 58 -4.20 22.50 9.30
CA ILE A 58 -3.82 21.71 10.49
C ILE A 58 -3.78 22.60 11.74
N VAL A 59 -3.13 23.77 11.66
CA VAL A 59 -3.06 24.72 12.79
C VAL A 59 -4.45 25.24 13.16
N GLN A 60 -5.30 25.54 12.18
CA GLN A 60 -6.67 26.01 12.43
C GLN A 60 -7.54 24.93 13.10
N ALA A 61 -7.50 23.69 12.61
CA ALA A 61 -8.24 22.58 13.22
C ALA A 61 -7.82 22.36 14.69
N LEU A 62 -6.52 22.41 14.97
CA LEU A 62 -6.01 22.35 16.34
C LEU A 62 -6.51 23.52 17.20
N GLY A 63 -6.47 24.74 16.67
CA GLY A 63 -6.98 25.94 17.36
C GLY A 63 -8.49 25.91 17.58
N ALA A 64 -9.25 25.21 16.74
CA ALA A 64 -10.68 24.99 16.87
C ALA A 64 -11.05 23.84 17.83
N GLY A 65 -10.06 23.11 18.35
CA GLY A 65 -10.26 22.02 19.31
C GLY A 65 -10.63 20.66 18.69
N GLU A 66 -10.40 20.45 17.39
CA GLU A 66 -10.63 19.19 16.66
C GLU A 66 -9.66 18.09 17.13
N THR A 67 -9.87 17.59 18.36
CA THR A 67 -8.92 16.74 19.10
C THR A 67 -9.55 15.49 19.73
N ASN A 68 -10.84 15.27 19.47
CA ASN A 68 -11.59 14.12 20.00
C ASN A 68 -11.54 12.93 19.04
N TYR A 69 -12.02 11.77 19.51
CA TYR A 69 -12.06 10.54 18.71
C TYR A 69 -12.84 10.73 17.39
N PRO A 70 -12.21 10.47 16.24
CA PRO A 70 -12.94 10.37 14.98
C PRO A 70 -13.68 9.01 14.89
N PRO A 71 -14.62 8.87 13.95
CA PRO A 71 -15.08 7.55 13.52
C PRO A 71 -13.90 6.66 13.09
N SER A 72 -13.97 5.36 13.33
CA SER A 72 -12.89 4.40 13.03
C SER A 72 -12.53 4.33 11.54
N ASP A 73 -13.48 4.64 10.67
CA ASP A 73 -13.29 4.70 9.22
C ASP A 73 -12.85 6.09 8.70
N GLY A 74 -12.76 7.08 9.60
CA GLY A 74 -12.38 8.45 9.31
C GLY A 74 -13.56 9.43 9.29
N VAL A 75 -13.24 10.71 9.49
CA VAL A 75 -14.25 11.77 9.43
C VAL A 75 -14.87 11.88 8.04
N MET A 76 -16.19 12.04 7.97
CA MET A 76 -16.95 12.08 6.72
C MET A 76 -16.41 13.09 5.69
N PRO A 77 -16.01 14.33 6.06
CA PRO A 77 -15.45 15.28 5.10
C PRO A 77 -14.20 14.74 4.38
N LEU A 78 -13.32 14.04 5.09
CA LEU A 78 -12.10 13.47 4.50
C LEU A 78 -12.42 12.28 3.60
N ARG A 79 -13.34 11.40 4.01
CA ARG A 79 -13.76 10.25 3.19
C ARG A 79 -14.38 10.71 1.87
N LYS A 80 -15.24 11.72 1.92
CA LYS A 80 -15.80 12.36 0.72
C LYS A 80 -14.72 12.99 -0.14
N ALA A 81 -13.79 13.74 0.47
CA ALA A 81 -12.69 14.36 -0.27
C ALA A 81 -11.80 13.32 -0.99
N VAL A 82 -11.57 12.15 -0.39
CA VAL A 82 -10.84 11.04 -1.03
C VAL A 82 -11.63 10.45 -2.20
N ALA A 83 -12.93 10.21 -2.05
CA ALA A 83 -13.79 9.73 -3.15
C ALA A 83 -13.80 10.74 -4.33
N ASP A 84 -14.00 12.03 -4.03
CA ASP A 84 -13.96 13.12 -5.02
C ASP A 84 -12.57 13.24 -5.68
N PHE A 85 -11.50 12.98 -4.92
CA PHE A 85 -10.12 12.97 -5.43
C PHE A 85 -9.88 11.80 -6.40
N PHE A 86 -10.35 10.59 -6.05
CA PHE A 86 -10.28 9.41 -6.91
C PHE A 86 -11.05 9.61 -8.21
N GLN A 87 -12.26 10.15 -8.15
CA GLN A 87 -13.05 10.43 -9.35
C GLN A 87 -12.36 11.47 -10.23
N ARG A 88 -11.93 12.59 -9.64
CA ARG A 88 -11.36 13.74 -10.37
C ARG A 88 -10.05 13.41 -11.06
N TRP A 89 -9.16 12.68 -10.41
CA TRP A 89 -7.79 12.48 -10.88
C TRP A 89 -7.51 11.09 -11.44
N LEU A 90 -8.26 10.08 -11.01
CA LEU A 90 -8.08 8.69 -11.45
C LEU A 90 -9.26 8.19 -12.30
N GLY A 91 -10.35 8.96 -12.42
CA GLY A 91 -11.56 8.55 -13.13
C GLY A 91 -12.28 7.39 -12.43
N LEU A 92 -12.06 7.20 -11.13
CA LEU A 92 -12.59 6.09 -10.34
C LEU A 92 -13.79 6.54 -9.51
N GLU A 93 -14.96 6.00 -9.79
CA GLU A 93 -16.19 6.29 -9.06
C GLU A 93 -16.42 5.25 -7.96
N TYR A 94 -16.22 5.67 -6.72
CA TYR A 94 -16.43 4.85 -5.52
C TYR A 94 -17.33 5.61 -4.53
N GLY A 95 -18.20 4.86 -3.85
CA GLY A 95 -18.99 5.41 -2.74
C GLY A 95 -18.12 5.72 -1.52
N VAL A 96 -18.61 6.54 -0.60
CA VAL A 96 -17.88 6.86 0.65
C VAL A 96 -17.66 5.63 1.53
N ASP A 97 -18.54 4.63 1.43
CA ASP A 97 -18.45 3.31 2.08
C ASP A 97 -17.28 2.45 1.56
N SER A 98 -16.74 2.81 0.41
CA SER A 98 -15.54 2.21 -0.20
C SER A 98 -14.25 2.88 0.26
N VAL A 99 -14.32 3.92 1.10
CA VAL A 99 -13.16 4.68 1.59
C VAL A 99 -12.93 4.44 3.09
N LEU A 100 -11.70 4.07 3.44
CA LEU A 100 -11.22 3.94 4.81
C LEU A 100 -9.98 4.82 5.02
N VAL A 101 -10.07 5.78 5.95
CA VAL A 101 -8.94 6.61 6.36
C VAL A 101 -8.09 5.86 7.39
N THR A 102 -6.78 6.03 7.31
CA THR A 102 -5.81 5.32 8.15
C THR A 102 -4.66 6.22 8.63
N GLY A 103 -3.93 5.76 9.66
CA GLY A 103 -2.73 6.38 10.22
C GLY A 103 -1.49 6.34 9.29
N GLY A 104 -1.69 6.72 8.02
CA GLY A 104 -0.79 6.48 6.90
C GLY A 104 -1.06 5.14 6.22
N SER A 105 -0.42 4.93 5.07
CA SER A 105 -0.68 3.76 4.21
C SER A 105 -0.33 2.42 4.87
N ARG A 106 0.56 2.37 5.87
CA ARG A 106 0.99 1.13 6.54
C ARG A 106 -0.13 0.43 7.32
N PRO A 107 -0.91 1.13 8.18
CA PRO A 107 -2.14 0.57 8.72
C PRO A 107 -3.16 0.16 7.65
N GLY A 108 -3.23 0.86 6.50
CA GLY A 108 -4.03 0.43 5.36
C GLY A 108 -3.58 -0.91 4.78
N ILE A 109 -2.29 -1.09 4.52
CA ILE A 109 -1.73 -2.39 4.07
C ILE A 109 -2.00 -3.47 5.12
N TYR A 110 -1.80 -3.15 6.41
CA TYR A 110 -2.09 -4.08 7.49
C TYR A 110 -3.55 -4.56 7.48
N SER A 111 -4.51 -3.65 7.30
CA SER A 111 -5.93 -4.02 7.28
C SER A 111 -6.27 -4.83 6.02
N VAL A 112 -5.69 -4.52 4.86
CA VAL A 112 -5.87 -5.36 3.64
C VAL A 112 -5.46 -6.80 3.92
N TYR A 113 -4.24 -7.01 4.43
CA TYR A 113 -3.72 -8.33 4.75
C TYR A 113 -4.56 -9.03 5.82
N SER A 114 -4.86 -8.35 6.92
CA SER A 114 -5.58 -8.94 8.06
C SER A 114 -7.06 -9.20 7.77
N THR A 115 -7.66 -8.51 6.81
CA THR A 115 -9.05 -8.75 6.38
C THR A 115 -9.15 -9.85 5.33
N LEU A 116 -8.19 -9.92 4.40
CA LEU A 116 -8.30 -10.79 3.24
C LEU A 116 -7.57 -12.13 3.40
N VAL A 117 -6.55 -12.22 4.26
CA VAL A 117 -5.61 -13.35 4.28
C VAL A 117 -5.71 -14.10 5.61
N ASP A 118 -5.99 -15.40 5.54
CA ASP A 118 -5.93 -16.30 6.70
C ASP A 118 -4.54 -16.94 6.85
N PRO A 119 -4.20 -17.47 8.04
CA PRO A 119 -2.99 -18.25 8.22
C PRO A 119 -2.93 -19.43 7.22
N GLY A 120 -1.78 -19.57 6.55
CA GLY A 120 -1.56 -20.59 5.51
C GLY A 120 -2.00 -20.21 4.09
N ASP A 121 -2.80 -19.15 3.91
CA ASP A 121 -3.15 -18.64 2.58
C ASP A 121 -1.90 -18.17 1.83
N VAL A 122 -1.95 -18.22 0.50
CA VAL A 122 -0.83 -17.80 -0.34
C VAL A 122 -0.96 -16.33 -0.70
N VAL A 123 0.12 -15.58 -0.47
CA VAL A 123 0.26 -14.19 -0.90
C VAL A 123 1.39 -14.10 -1.92
N VAL A 124 1.05 -13.66 -3.12
CA VAL A 124 1.99 -13.45 -4.23
C VAL A 124 2.43 -11.99 -4.23
N TYR A 125 3.73 -11.76 -4.38
CA TYR A 125 4.28 -10.40 -4.51
C TYR A 125 5.60 -10.43 -5.29
N PRO A 126 5.89 -9.40 -6.11
CA PRO A 126 7.16 -9.33 -6.82
C PRO A 126 8.32 -9.07 -5.85
N VAL A 127 9.53 -9.44 -6.25
CA VAL A 127 10.78 -9.00 -5.61
C VAL A 127 11.74 -8.46 -6.69
N PRO A 128 12.36 -7.29 -6.47
CA PRO A 128 12.33 -6.47 -5.25
C PRO A 128 10.97 -5.77 -5.02
N SER A 129 10.52 -5.73 -3.77
CA SER A 129 9.35 -4.94 -3.36
C SER A 129 9.43 -4.51 -1.90
N TRP A 130 8.62 -3.53 -1.54
CA TRP A 130 8.58 -2.99 -0.19
C TRP A 130 7.77 -3.87 0.78
N ASN A 131 8.46 -4.46 1.77
CA ASN A 131 7.94 -5.07 3.01
C ASN A 131 6.76 -6.07 2.92
N ASN A 132 6.37 -6.58 1.75
CA ASN A 132 5.30 -7.58 1.64
C ASN A 132 5.56 -8.82 2.51
N ASN A 133 6.81 -9.27 2.57
CA ASN A 133 7.25 -10.39 3.42
C ASN A 133 6.92 -10.20 4.92
N HIS A 134 6.94 -8.95 5.42
CA HIS A 134 6.61 -8.68 6.82
C HIS A 134 5.11 -8.88 7.07
N TYR A 135 4.25 -8.41 6.17
CA TYR A 135 2.80 -8.55 6.32
C TYR A 135 2.34 -9.99 6.14
N VAL A 136 2.99 -10.74 5.26
CA VAL A 136 2.83 -12.20 5.15
C VAL A 136 3.14 -12.89 6.49
N HIS A 137 4.24 -12.51 7.15
CA HIS A 137 4.60 -13.07 8.45
C HIS A 137 3.59 -12.69 9.54
N LEU A 138 3.13 -11.43 9.57
CA LEU A 138 2.15 -10.94 10.55
C LEU A 138 0.83 -11.73 10.50
N THR A 139 0.37 -12.12 9.31
CA THR A 139 -0.87 -12.90 9.14
C THR A 139 -0.67 -14.42 9.21
N GLY A 140 0.58 -14.90 9.34
CA GLY A 140 0.87 -16.34 9.28
C GLY A 140 0.62 -16.95 7.89
N ALA A 141 0.62 -16.13 6.85
CA ALA A 141 0.44 -16.55 5.47
C ALA A 141 1.69 -17.19 4.87
N ARG A 142 1.53 -17.89 3.75
CA ARG A 142 2.62 -18.40 2.92
C ARG A 142 2.94 -17.40 1.82
N GLY A 143 4.09 -16.73 1.93
CA GLY A 143 4.58 -15.84 0.89
C GLY A 143 5.09 -16.61 -0.32
N LEU A 144 4.73 -16.15 -1.52
CA LEU A 144 5.26 -16.63 -2.79
C LEU A 144 5.89 -15.45 -3.55
N PRO A 145 7.18 -15.14 -3.28
CA PRO A 145 7.88 -14.06 -3.96
C PRO A 145 8.15 -14.42 -5.43
N VAL A 146 7.85 -13.51 -6.34
CA VAL A 146 8.10 -13.64 -7.78
C VAL A 146 9.28 -12.75 -8.16
N THR A 147 10.40 -13.34 -8.58
CA THR A 147 11.61 -12.57 -8.87
C THR A 147 11.49 -11.84 -10.20
N CYS A 148 11.58 -10.52 -10.17
CA CYS A 148 11.54 -9.64 -11.33
C CYS A 148 12.94 -9.09 -11.61
N ARG A 149 13.29 -8.99 -12.89
CA ARG A 149 14.64 -8.64 -13.33
C ARG A 149 14.65 -7.25 -13.97
N ALA A 150 15.85 -6.71 -14.16
CA ALA A 150 16.04 -5.41 -14.80
C ALA A 150 15.46 -5.35 -16.22
N GLU A 151 15.49 -6.48 -16.96
CA GLU A 151 14.89 -6.64 -18.29
C GLU A 151 13.37 -6.39 -18.31
N ASP A 152 12.69 -6.66 -17.18
CA ASP A 152 11.26 -6.42 -16.99
C ASP A 152 10.99 -5.15 -16.16
N ALA A 153 11.96 -4.23 -16.10
CA ALA A 153 11.90 -3.04 -15.26
C ALA A 153 11.60 -3.35 -13.77
N PHE A 154 12.02 -4.52 -13.28
CA PHE A 154 11.75 -5.02 -11.94
C PHE A 154 10.26 -5.18 -11.57
N LEU A 155 9.38 -5.21 -12.58
CA LEU A 155 7.95 -5.43 -12.40
C LEU A 155 7.57 -6.85 -12.85
N PRO A 156 6.54 -7.48 -12.23
CA PRO A 156 6.10 -8.80 -12.65
C PRO A 156 5.38 -8.72 -14.00
N THR A 157 5.51 -9.77 -14.81
CA THR A 157 4.75 -9.93 -16.05
C THR A 157 3.61 -10.94 -15.85
N ARG A 158 2.64 -10.96 -16.77
CA ARG A 158 1.59 -12.00 -16.79
C ARG A 158 2.20 -13.41 -16.74
N ALA A 159 3.22 -13.67 -17.56
CA ALA A 159 3.86 -14.98 -17.64
C ALA A 159 4.52 -15.40 -16.32
N LEU A 160 5.14 -14.46 -15.58
CA LEU A 160 5.72 -14.76 -14.26
C LEU A 160 4.64 -15.01 -13.19
N LEU A 161 3.43 -14.47 -13.37
CA LEU A 161 2.35 -14.58 -12.40
C LEU A 161 1.39 -15.75 -12.67
N GLU A 162 1.33 -16.26 -13.90
CA GLU A 162 0.29 -17.19 -14.36
C GLU A 162 0.11 -18.41 -13.43
N ASP A 163 1.20 -19.08 -13.06
CA ASP A 163 1.15 -20.20 -12.13
C ASP A 163 1.18 -19.74 -10.66
N ALA A 164 1.83 -18.61 -10.38
CA ALA A 164 2.01 -18.12 -9.02
C ALA A 164 0.67 -17.75 -8.36
N VAL A 165 -0.27 -17.20 -9.14
CA VAL A 165 -1.57 -16.75 -8.63
C VAL A 165 -2.58 -17.87 -8.41
N ARG A 166 -2.29 -19.09 -8.88
CA ARG A 166 -3.22 -20.23 -8.76
C ARG A 166 -3.45 -20.58 -7.29
N GLY A 167 -4.69 -20.42 -6.84
CA GLY A 167 -5.05 -20.66 -5.42
C GLY A 167 -4.49 -19.61 -4.46
N ALA A 168 -3.91 -18.52 -4.97
CA ALA A 168 -3.50 -17.39 -4.14
C ALA A 168 -4.69 -16.60 -3.64
N ARG A 169 -4.54 -15.99 -2.46
CA ARG A 169 -5.58 -15.14 -1.87
C ARG A 169 -5.36 -13.67 -2.18
N LEU A 170 -4.10 -13.25 -2.26
CA LEU A 170 -3.72 -11.86 -2.48
C LEU A 170 -2.52 -11.78 -3.43
N LEU A 171 -2.63 -10.91 -4.42
CA LEU A 171 -1.53 -10.42 -5.24
C LEU A 171 -1.23 -8.97 -4.81
N ALA A 172 -0.06 -8.75 -4.20
CA ALA A 172 0.37 -7.42 -3.78
C ALA A 172 1.26 -6.76 -4.84
N LEU A 173 0.79 -5.66 -5.42
CA LEU A 173 1.50 -4.87 -6.43
C LEU A 173 1.74 -3.46 -5.91
N ASN A 174 2.86 -2.88 -6.30
CA ASN A 174 3.19 -1.49 -6.02
C ASN A 174 3.68 -0.80 -7.29
N SER A 175 2.99 0.26 -7.71
CA SER A 175 3.35 1.01 -8.91
C SER A 175 2.88 2.47 -8.78
N PRO A 176 3.78 3.45 -8.90
CA PRO A 176 5.23 3.31 -9.08
C PRO A 176 5.92 2.56 -7.92
N LEU A 177 6.93 1.76 -8.29
CA LEU A 177 7.55 0.75 -7.44
C LEU A 177 8.61 1.34 -6.52
N ASN A 178 8.46 1.10 -5.22
CA ASN A 178 9.54 1.13 -4.25
C ASN A 178 10.12 -0.30 -4.14
N PRO A 179 11.40 -0.53 -4.48
CA PRO A 179 12.49 0.46 -4.48
C PRO A 179 12.98 0.95 -5.85
N CYS A 180 12.52 0.39 -6.96
CA CYS A 180 13.17 0.57 -8.26
C CYS A 180 12.77 1.84 -9.04
N GLY A 181 11.71 2.54 -8.63
CA GLY A 181 11.22 3.75 -9.29
C GLY A 181 10.52 3.51 -10.63
N THR A 182 10.24 2.26 -10.99
CA THR A 182 9.59 1.87 -12.25
C THR A 182 8.07 1.84 -12.09
N ALA A 183 7.33 1.94 -13.20
CA ALA A 183 5.86 1.89 -13.19
C ALA A 183 5.34 1.01 -14.33
N PHE A 184 4.18 0.39 -14.13
CA PHE A 184 3.57 -0.41 -15.19
C PHE A 184 3.15 0.44 -16.39
N THR A 185 3.25 -0.15 -17.58
CA THR A 185 2.51 0.32 -18.75
C THR A 185 1.06 -0.18 -18.70
N ALA A 186 0.17 0.47 -19.45
CA ALA A 186 -1.22 0.04 -19.59
C ALA A 186 -1.35 -1.41 -20.10
N GLU A 187 -0.49 -1.80 -21.04
CA GLU A 187 -0.47 -3.15 -21.59
C GLU A 187 -0.04 -4.19 -20.54
N ALA A 188 1.08 -3.94 -19.85
CA ALA A 188 1.61 -4.86 -18.86
C ALA A 188 0.64 -5.05 -17.69
N LEU A 189 0.11 -3.97 -17.12
CA LEU A 189 -0.87 -4.07 -16.04
C LEU A 189 -2.19 -4.67 -16.52
N GLY A 190 -2.63 -4.32 -17.73
CA GLY A 190 -3.85 -4.87 -18.33
C GLY A 190 -3.79 -6.40 -18.45
N ALA A 191 -2.66 -6.94 -18.92
CA ALA A 191 -2.46 -8.39 -19.02
C ALA A 191 -2.51 -9.10 -17.66
N ILE A 192 -2.03 -8.46 -16.59
CA ILE A 192 -2.12 -8.96 -15.21
C ILE A 192 -3.57 -8.89 -14.71
N CYS A 193 -4.29 -7.81 -15.01
CA CYS A 193 -5.71 -7.69 -14.67
C CYS A 193 -6.52 -8.81 -15.33
N ASP A 194 -6.28 -9.09 -16.62
CA ASP A 194 -6.92 -10.18 -17.34
C ASP A 194 -6.63 -11.53 -16.65
N LEU A 195 -5.38 -11.78 -16.26
CA LEU A 195 -5.01 -12.98 -15.50
C LEU A 195 -5.79 -13.10 -14.17
N VAL A 196 -5.92 -12.01 -13.41
CA VAL A 196 -6.66 -12.03 -12.13
C VAL A 196 -8.16 -12.31 -12.36
N LEU A 197 -8.76 -11.74 -13.41
CA LEU A 197 -10.15 -11.97 -13.75
C LEU A 197 -10.38 -13.42 -14.21
N GLU A 198 -9.50 -13.95 -15.05
CA GLU A 198 -9.52 -15.36 -15.48
C GLU A 198 -9.38 -16.32 -14.29
N GLU A 199 -8.45 -16.01 -13.36
CA GLU A 199 -8.23 -16.75 -12.13
C GLU A 199 -9.46 -16.75 -11.21
N ASN A 200 -10.20 -15.64 -11.13
CA ASN A 200 -11.44 -15.57 -10.36
C ASN A 200 -12.60 -16.26 -11.08
N ALA A 201 -12.67 -16.21 -12.41
CA ALA A 201 -13.72 -16.87 -13.19
C ALA A 201 -13.65 -18.41 -13.11
N ARG A 202 -12.47 -18.98 -12.91
CA ARG A 202 -12.28 -20.43 -12.76
C ARG A 202 -12.51 -20.97 -11.35
N ARG A 203 -12.66 -20.09 -10.35
CA ARG A 203 -12.88 -20.47 -8.95
C ARG A 203 -14.32 -20.91 -8.73
N GLY A 204 -14.49 -22.00 -7.99
CA GLY A 204 -15.80 -22.49 -7.58
C GLY A 204 -16.50 -21.56 -6.57
N PRO A 205 -17.80 -21.79 -6.28
CA PRO A 205 -18.58 -20.96 -5.36
C PRO A 205 -18.05 -20.97 -3.91
N ASP A 206 -17.35 -22.03 -3.52
CA ASP A 206 -16.76 -22.18 -2.18
C ASP A 206 -15.31 -21.68 -2.12
N GLU A 207 -14.72 -21.27 -3.25
CA GLU A 207 -13.37 -20.75 -3.31
C GLU A 207 -13.36 -19.23 -3.12
N ARG A 208 -12.52 -18.76 -2.21
CA ARG A 208 -12.35 -17.33 -1.96
C ARG A 208 -11.65 -16.67 -3.16
N PRO A 209 -12.00 -15.45 -3.58
CA PRO A 209 -11.40 -14.82 -4.76
C PRO A 209 -9.92 -14.45 -4.55
N LEU A 210 -9.19 -14.27 -5.65
CA LEU A 210 -7.91 -13.57 -5.66
C LEU A 210 -8.16 -12.06 -5.65
N TYR A 211 -7.65 -11.37 -4.64
CA TYR A 211 -7.62 -9.91 -4.57
C TYR A 211 -6.28 -9.35 -5.05
N VAL A 212 -6.30 -8.11 -5.51
CA VAL A 212 -5.13 -7.27 -5.77
C VAL A 212 -5.07 -6.17 -4.72
N MET A 213 -3.98 -6.12 -3.95
CA MET A 213 -3.61 -4.89 -3.26
C MET A 213 -2.77 -4.06 -4.22
N TYR A 214 -3.24 -2.87 -4.58
CA TYR A 214 -2.52 -1.97 -5.47
C TYR A 214 -2.04 -0.75 -4.68
N ASP A 215 -0.81 -0.84 -4.16
CA ASP A 215 -0.14 0.29 -3.51
C ASP A 215 0.31 1.28 -4.58
N GLN A 216 -0.36 2.43 -4.61
CA GLN A 216 -0.10 3.49 -5.56
C GLN A 216 0.41 4.75 -4.89
N VAL A 217 0.96 4.69 -3.67
CA VAL A 217 1.34 5.90 -2.88
C VAL A 217 2.30 6.86 -3.59
N TYR A 218 2.98 6.41 -4.66
CA TYR A 218 3.89 7.22 -5.49
C TYR A 218 3.27 7.70 -6.81
N TRP A 219 1.98 7.51 -7.06
CA TRP A 219 1.39 7.68 -8.40
C TRP A 219 1.50 9.11 -8.97
N MET A 220 1.49 10.12 -8.11
CA MET A 220 1.67 11.53 -8.51
C MET A 220 3.15 11.90 -8.76
N LEU A 221 4.08 11.00 -8.46
CA LEU A 221 5.52 11.18 -8.63
C LEU A 221 6.00 10.44 -9.88
N THR A 222 5.30 10.67 -10.99
CA THR A 222 5.64 10.17 -12.33
C THR A 222 6.30 11.28 -13.15
N PHE A 223 7.23 10.90 -14.04
CA PHE A 223 8.08 11.86 -14.76
C PHE A 223 8.21 11.48 -16.25
N GLY A 224 8.46 12.49 -17.08
CA GLY A 224 8.66 12.32 -18.52
C GLY A 224 7.42 11.74 -19.19
N GLU A 225 7.59 10.61 -19.88
CA GLU A 225 6.50 9.90 -20.57
C GLU A 225 5.79 8.88 -19.68
N THR A 226 6.26 8.70 -18.43
CA THR A 226 5.64 7.74 -17.51
C THR A 226 4.28 8.25 -17.08
N MET A 227 3.23 7.49 -17.39
CA MET A 227 1.86 7.77 -16.96
C MET A 227 1.42 6.72 -15.94
N HIS A 228 0.82 7.17 -14.84
CA HIS A 228 0.19 6.24 -13.90
C HIS A 228 -1.00 5.52 -14.54
N VAL A 229 -1.07 4.21 -14.35
CA VAL A 229 -2.20 3.38 -14.73
C VAL A 229 -2.68 2.59 -13.52
N ASN A 230 -3.96 2.22 -13.52
CA ASN A 230 -4.56 1.49 -12.42
C ASN A 230 -5.42 0.32 -12.93
N PRO A 231 -5.65 -0.73 -12.11
CA PRO A 231 -6.36 -1.93 -12.56
C PRO A 231 -7.79 -1.65 -13.07
N VAL A 232 -8.50 -0.72 -12.42
CA VAL A 232 -9.94 -0.54 -12.63
C VAL A 232 -10.26 0.30 -13.86
N THR A 233 -9.45 1.31 -14.18
CA THR A 233 -9.61 2.05 -15.44
C THR A 233 -9.26 1.19 -16.65
N LEU A 234 -8.30 0.27 -16.52
CA LEU A 234 -7.95 -0.67 -17.58
C LEU A 234 -9.00 -1.77 -17.76
N ARG A 235 -9.52 -2.30 -16.65
CA ARG A 235 -10.53 -3.36 -16.61
C ARG A 235 -11.54 -3.07 -15.49
N PRO A 236 -12.73 -2.49 -15.80
CA PRO A 236 -13.71 -2.13 -14.79
C PRO A 236 -14.13 -3.27 -13.84
N ALA A 237 -14.13 -4.52 -14.32
CA ALA A 237 -14.41 -5.70 -13.50
C ALA A 237 -13.42 -5.90 -12.33
N MET A 238 -12.22 -5.32 -12.40
CA MET A 238 -11.25 -5.33 -11.30
C MET A 238 -11.72 -4.55 -10.07
N ALA A 239 -12.77 -3.71 -10.18
CA ALA A 239 -13.32 -2.96 -9.06
C ALA A 239 -13.77 -3.88 -7.91
N ALA A 240 -14.22 -5.10 -8.22
CA ALA A 240 -14.65 -6.10 -7.23
C ALA A 240 -13.47 -6.77 -6.49
N TYR A 241 -12.25 -6.66 -7.02
CA TYR A 241 -11.08 -7.43 -6.56
C TYR A 241 -9.87 -6.55 -6.24
N THR A 242 -9.96 -5.23 -6.36
CA THR A 242 -8.82 -4.33 -6.12
C THR A 242 -9.03 -3.50 -4.87
N VAL A 243 -8.06 -3.52 -3.96
CA VAL A 243 -7.97 -2.55 -2.87
C VAL A 243 -6.76 -1.66 -3.12
N PHE A 244 -7.02 -0.38 -3.39
CA PHE A 244 -6.03 0.66 -3.52
C PHE A 244 -5.49 1.06 -2.16
N VAL A 245 -4.18 1.31 -2.08
CA VAL A 245 -3.52 1.92 -0.92
C VAL A 245 -2.82 3.19 -1.39
N ASP A 246 -3.06 4.30 -0.70
CA ASP A 246 -2.49 5.60 -1.05
C ASP A 246 -2.41 6.51 0.20
N GLY A 247 -1.91 7.74 0.07
CA GLY A 247 -1.83 8.71 1.16
C GLY A 247 -0.98 9.93 0.85
N ILE A 248 -1.02 10.92 1.75
CA ILE A 248 -0.31 12.20 1.57
C ILE A 248 1.20 12.11 1.86
N SER A 249 1.68 10.96 2.32
CA SER A 249 3.05 10.81 2.82
C SER A 249 4.10 11.18 1.77
N LYS A 250 3.87 10.84 0.50
CA LYS A 250 4.88 11.01 -0.57
C LYS A 250 4.63 12.27 -1.37
N SER A 251 3.52 12.32 -2.10
CA SER A 251 3.20 13.43 -3.00
C SER A 251 3.11 14.78 -2.30
N PHE A 252 2.74 14.84 -1.01
CA PHE A 252 2.56 16.09 -0.27
C PHE A 252 3.64 16.33 0.78
N ALA A 253 4.75 15.57 0.75
CA ALA A 253 5.85 15.64 1.72
C ALA A 253 5.39 15.54 3.20
N ALA A 254 4.26 14.86 3.45
CA ALA A 254 3.58 14.83 4.75
C ALA A 254 3.77 13.49 5.48
N THR A 255 4.96 12.90 5.39
CA THR A 255 5.30 11.61 6.01
C THR A 255 4.99 11.59 7.51
N GLY A 256 5.29 12.66 8.23
CA GLY A 256 5.08 12.79 9.68
C GLY A 256 3.63 13.08 10.11
N VAL A 257 2.75 13.51 9.19
CA VAL A 257 1.33 13.81 9.49
C VAL A 257 0.50 12.53 9.66
N ARG A 258 0.99 11.41 9.11
CA ARG A 258 0.41 10.06 9.27
C ARG A 258 -1.05 9.96 8.79
N VAL A 259 -1.34 10.46 7.59
CA VAL A 259 -2.65 10.29 6.93
C VAL A 259 -2.49 9.47 5.66
N GLY A 260 -3.29 8.42 5.53
CA GLY A 260 -3.40 7.58 4.34
C GLY A 260 -4.82 7.05 4.21
N TRP A 261 -5.08 6.30 3.16
CA TRP A 261 -6.39 5.72 2.92
C TRP A 261 -6.29 4.44 2.09
N THR A 262 -7.36 3.64 2.18
CA THR A 262 -7.62 2.58 1.23
C THR A 262 -8.95 2.83 0.52
N VAL A 263 -9.01 2.43 -0.75
CA VAL A 263 -10.25 2.47 -1.55
C VAL A 263 -10.46 1.13 -2.23
N GLY A 264 -11.63 0.51 -2.08
CA GLY A 264 -11.91 -0.81 -2.66
C GLY A 264 -13.38 -1.20 -2.54
N PRO A 265 -13.74 -2.48 -2.74
CA PRO A 265 -15.12 -2.93 -2.56
C PRO A 265 -15.67 -2.53 -1.18
N ALA A 266 -16.90 -2.00 -1.15
CA ALA A 266 -17.50 -1.46 0.07
C ALA A 266 -17.64 -2.53 1.17
N ASP A 267 -18.04 -3.75 0.80
CA ASP A 267 -18.17 -4.88 1.71
C ASP A 267 -16.83 -5.28 2.34
N VAL A 268 -15.74 -5.25 1.56
CA VAL A 268 -14.37 -5.50 2.07
C VAL A 268 -13.90 -4.33 2.94
N THR A 269 -14.10 -3.10 2.49
CA THR A 269 -13.65 -1.89 3.19
C THR A 269 -14.30 -1.75 4.57
N GLN A 270 -15.58 -2.08 4.69
CA GLN A 270 -16.28 -2.09 5.98
C GLN A 270 -15.69 -3.12 6.96
N ARG A 271 -15.24 -4.28 6.47
CA ARG A 271 -14.53 -5.27 7.30
C ARG A 271 -13.13 -4.78 7.69
N MET A 272 -12.43 -4.11 6.78
CA MET A 272 -11.14 -3.48 7.08
C MET A 272 -11.27 -2.41 8.18
N ALA A 273 -12.35 -1.61 8.15
CA ALA A 273 -12.64 -0.65 9.21
C ALA A 273 -12.86 -1.33 10.57
N SER A 274 -13.52 -2.49 10.58
CA SER A 274 -13.72 -3.29 11.82
C SER A 274 -12.42 -3.91 12.35
N VAL A 275 -11.43 -4.17 11.48
CA VAL A 275 -10.11 -4.66 11.89
C VAL A 275 -9.27 -3.56 12.57
N LEU A 276 -9.46 -2.30 12.17
CA LEU A 276 -8.70 -1.16 12.71
C LEU A 276 -9.39 -0.45 13.88
N GLY A 277 -10.72 -0.54 13.96
CA GLY A 277 -11.55 0.12 14.96
C GLY A 277 -11.57 -0.54 16.33
#